data_AF-W9BZU6-F1
#
_entry.id   AF-W9BZU6-F1
#
_cell.length_a   1.000
_cell.length_b   1.000
_cell.length_c   1.000
_cell.angle_alpha   90.00
_cell.angle_beta   90.00
_cell.angle_gamma   90.00
#
_symmetry.space_group_name_H-M   'P 1'
#
loop_
_entity.id
_entity.type
_entity.pdbx_description
1 polymer ?
#
loop_
_entity_poly.entity_id
_entity_poly.type
_entity_poly.pdbx_seq_one_letter_code
_entity_poly.pdbx_strand_id
1 'polypeptide(L)'
;MSRPHTAHAARPTLEDLPDAERITICPNCGSGNFVCNHIDEGPFREAARSARLLRDLGARQSAADLLTSLASVRILNFIRMKWVCADCGAQFND
;
A
#
# COMPACT_ATOMS: atom_id res chain seq x y z
N MET A 1 18.18 -28.00 43.00
CA MET A 1 16.83 -28.08 42.38
C MET A 1 16.40 -26.67 42.01
N SER A 2 16.69 -26.25 40.77
CA SER A 2 16.53 -24.87 40.31
C SER A 2 15.24 -24.73 39.51
N ARG A 3 14.35 -23.81 39.91
CA ARG A 3 13.15 -23.43 39.15
C ARG A 3 13.57 -22.48 38.01
N PRO A 4 13.10 -22.66 36.77
CA PRO A 4 13.24 -21.62 35.76
C PRO A 4 12.20 -20.53 36.00
N HIS A 5 12.68 -19.29 36.11
CA HIS A 5 11.86 -18.09 36.05
C HIS A 5 11.24 -17.97 34.65
N THR A 6 9.92 -18.03 34.58
CA THR A 6 9.15 -17.66 33.38
C THR A 6 9.39 -16.17 33.12
N ALA A 7 10.09 -15.87 32.03
CA ALA A 7 10.18 -14.50 31.53
C ALA A 7 8.78 -14.06 31.09
N HIS A 8 8.19 -13.12 31.80
CA HIS A 8 7.03 -12.38 31.31
C HIS A 8 7.48 -11.57 30.09
N ALA A 9 7.16 -12.06 28.90
CA ALA A 9 7.26 -11.24 27.70
C ALA A 9 6.43 -9.98 27.91
N ALA A 10 7.06 -8.82 27.79
CA ALA A 10 6.39 -7.53 27.87
C ALA A 10 5.25 -7.52 26.84
N ARG A 11 4.04 -7.15 27.27
CA ARG A 11 2.94 -6.90 26.32
C ARG A 11 3.40 -5.77 25.41
N PRO A 12 3.36 -5.93 24.08
CA PRO A 12 3.65 -4.82 23.18
C PRO A 12 2.71 -3.67 23.51
N THR A 13 3.28 -2.48 23.64
CA THR A 13 2.54 -1.23 23.79
C THR A 13 1.84 -0.92 22.46
N LEU A 14 0.68 -0.25 22.53
CA LEU A 14 -0.20 0.05 21.38
C LEU A 14 0.46 0.93 20.29
N GLU A 15 1.72 1.32 20.53
CA GLU A 15 2.58 2.18 19.73
C GLU A 15 3.56 1.37 18.86
N ASP A 16 3.67 0.05 19.07
CA ASP A 16 4.61 -0.84 18.36
C ASP A 16 3.97 -1.64 17.19
N LEU A 17 2.70 -1.37 16.87
CA LEU A 17 1.98 -2.05 15.79
C LEU A 17 2.13 -1.23 14.50
N PRO A 18 2.49 -1.84 13.36
CA PRO A 18 2.53 -1.13 12.08
C PRO A 18 1.17 -0.48 11.84
N ASP A 19 1.16 0.74 11.27
CA ASP A 19 -0.03 1.58 10.99
C ASP A 19 -1.21 0.88 10.26
N ALA A 20 -1.03 -0.38 9.87
CA ALA A 20 -2.01 -1.24 9.21
C ALA A 20 -3.23 -1.65 10.07
N GLU A 21 -3.26 -1.37 11.38
CA GLU A 21 -4.29 -1.95 12.28
C GLU A 21 -5.38 -0.98 12.76
N ARG A 22 -5.47 0.26 12.24
CA ARG A 22 -6.43 1.26 12.77
C ARG A 22 -7.78 1.42 12.07
N ILE A 23 -8.09 0.65 11.01
CA ILE A 23 -9.49 0.48 10.60
C ILE A 23 -9.85 -1.00 10.55
N THR A 24 -10.69 -1.43 11.49
CA THR A 24 -11.15 -2.81 11.55
C THR A 24 -12.50 -3.02 10.86
N ILE A 25 -13.22 -1.95 10.51
CA ILE A 25 -14.58 -2.03 9.96
C ILE A 25 -14.90 -0.85 9.02
N CYS A 26 -15.76 -1.11 8.03
CA CYS A 26 -16.30 -0.08 7.17
C CYS A 26 -17.08 0.96 8.01
N PRO A 27 -16.78 2.26 7.91
CA PRO A 27 -17.44 3.29 8.71
C PRO A 27 -18.92 3.49 8.33
N ASN A 28 -19.34 3.00 7.16
CA ASN A 28 -20.70 3.17 6.66
C ASN A 28 -21.64 2.03 7.12
N CYS A 29 -21.23 0.77 6.99
CA CYS A 29 -22.08 -0.39 7.29
C CYS A 29 -21.57 -1.30 8.41
N GLY A 30 -20.40 -1.02 8.98
CA GLY A 30 -19.77 -1.84 10.02
C GLY A 30 -19.17 -3.16 9.55
N SER A 31 -19.16 -3.45 8.24
CA SER A 31 -18.61 -4.69 7.71
C SER A 31 -17.07 -4.73 7.78
N GLY A 32 -16.51 -5.90 8.08
CA GLY A 32 -15.07 -6.19 7.95
C GLY A 32 -14.63 -6.60 6.54
N ASN A 33 -15.56 -6.67 5.58
CA ASN A 33 -15.29 -7.09 4.21
C ASN A 33 -14.94 -5.87 3.34
N PHE A 34 -13.65 -5.52 3.31
CA PHE A 34 -13.12 -4.44 2.50
C PHE A 34 -11.78 -4.82 1.87
N VAL A 35 -11.46 -4.18 0.74
CA VAL A 35 -10.23 -4.43 -0.03
C VAL A 35 -9.53 -3.13 -0.37
N CYS A 36 -8.22 -3.22 -0.62
CA CYS A 36 -7.42 -2.09 -1.06
C CYS A 36 -7.86 -1.67 -2.48
N ASN A 37 -8.12 -0.38 -2.66
CA ASN A 37 -8.56 0.24 -3.92
C ASN A 37 -7.40 0.95 -4.66
N HIS A 38 -6.19 0.89 -4.11
CA HIS A 38 -5.00 1.37 -4.80
C HIS A 38 -4.61 0.44 -5.94
N ILE A 39 -4.09 1.04 -7.00
CA ILE A 39 -3.46 0.34 -8.10
C ILE A 39 -2.10 -0.18 -7.63
N ASP A 40 -1.78 -1.44 -7.94
CA ASP A 40 -0.46 -1.99 -7.68
C ASP A 40 0.62 -1.22 -8.46
N GLU A 41 1.53 -0.58 -7.73
CA GLU A 41 2.66 0.16 -8.30
C GLU A 41 3.78 -0.77 -8.79
N GLY A 42 3.83 -2.03 -8.36
CA GLY A 42 4.91 -2.99 -8.62
C GLY A 42 5.30 -3.07 -10.10
N PRO A 43 4.36 -3.37 -11.01
CA PRO A 43 4.64 -3.46 -12.45
C PRO A 43 5.18 -2.16 -13.05
N PHE A 44 4.66 -1.00 -12.62
CA PHE A 44 5.06 0.30 -13.14
C PHE A 44 6.44 0.72 -12.61
N ARG A 45 6.75 0.41 -11.35
CA ARG A 45 8.08 0.62 -10.77
C ARG A 45 9.10 -0.24 -11.47
N GLU A 46 8.77 -1.51 -11.74
CA GLU A 46 9.64 -2.43 -12.45
C GLU A 46 9.93 -1.94 -13.87
N ALA A 47 8.90 -1.55 -14.63
CA ALA A 47 9.08 -1.00 -15.97
C ALA A 47 9.91 0.29 -15.95
N ALA A 48 9.67 1.19 -14.99
CA ALA A 48 10.40 2.43 -14.86
C ALA A 48 11.91 2.24 -14.58
N ARG A 49 12.35 1.10 -14.03
CA ARG A 49 13.79 0.79 -13.87
C ARG A 49 14.53 0.77 -15.22
N SER A 50 13.84 0.40 -16.30
CA SER A 50 14.39 0.35 -17.65
C SER A 50 14.50 1.71 -18.33
N ALA A 51 13.94 2.79 -17.74
CA ALA A 51 13.93 4.12 -18.35
C ALA A 51 15.34 4.67 -18.60
N ARG A 52 16.30 4.39 -17.68
CA ARG A 52 17.70 4.79 -17.88
C ARG A 52 18.31 4.10 -19.11
N LEU A 53 18.10 2.79 -19.24
CA LEU A 53 18.60 2.03 -20.38
C LEU A 53 18.03 2.56 -21.70
N LEU A 54 16.71 2.83 -21.76
CA LEU A 54 16.07 3.39 -22.95
C LEU A 54 16.64 4.77 -23.32
N ARG A 55 16.88 5.62 -22.32
CA ARG A 55 17.52 6.93 -22.55
C ARG A 55 18.93 6.77 -23.11
N ASP A 56 19.71 5.85 -22.55
CA ASP A 56 21.10 5.61 -22.96
C ASP A 56 21.16 4.99 -24.39
N LEU A 57 20.11 4.27 -24.82
CA LEU A 57 19.90 3.78 -26.19
C LEU A 57 19.32 4.83 -27.16
N GLY A 58 19.08 6.07 -26.70
CA GLY A 58 18.49 7.14 -27.52
C GLY A 58 16.96 7.12 -27.61
N ALA A 59 16.28 6.13 -27.03
CA ALA A 59 14.82 6.01 -26.98
C ALA A 59 14.20 6.89 -25.88
N ARG A 60 14.43 8.21 -25.98
CA ARG A 60 14.02 9.19 -24.95
C ARG A 60 12.51 9.26 -24.75
N GLN A 61 11.72 9.14 -25.82
CA GLN A 61 10.26 9.19 -25.72
C GLN A 61 9.73 8.01 -24.91
N SER A 62 10.16 6.78 -25.24
CA SER A 62 9.75 5.58 -24.49
C SER A 62 10.17 5.64 -23.02
N ALA A 63 11.35 6.19 -22.72
CA ALA A 63 11.77 6.43 -21.34
C ALA A 63 10.82 7.40 -20.61
N ALA A 64 10.42 8.49 -21.27
CA ALA A 64 9.48 9.46 -20.72
C ALA A 64 8.08 8.83 -20.51
N ASP A 65 7.60 8.01 -21.44
CA ASP A 65 6.29 7.35 -21.36
C ASP A 65 6.22 6.39 -20.16
N LEU A 66 7.29 5.62 -19.90
CA LEU A 66 7.36 4.73 -18.74
C LEU A 66 7.33 5.48 -17.42
N LEU A 67 8.13 6.56 -17.31
CA LEU A 67 8.15 7.39 -16.12
C LEU A 67 6.82 8.12 -15.89
N THR A 68 6.19 8.58 -16.97
CA THR A 68 4.88 9.23 -16.95
C THR A 68 3.82 8.26 -16.45
N SER A 69 3.84 7.01 -16.93
CA SER A 69 2.89 5.97 -16.49
C SER A 69 3.02 5.68 -14.99
N LEU A 70 4.24 5.56 -14.47
CA LEU A 70 4.46 5.42 -13.02
C LEU A 70 3.97 6.65 -12.23
N ALA A 71 4.23 7.86 -12.75
CA ALA A 71 3.74 9.09 -12.12
C ALA A 71 2.21 9.15 -12.09
N SER A 72 1.54 8.77 -13.18
CA SER A 72 0.08 8.70 -13.24
C SER A 72 -0.50 7.75 -12.21
N VAL A 73 0.08 6.55 -12.05
CA VAL A 73 -0.37 5.59 -11.03
C VAL A 73 -0.22 6.16 -9.62
N ARG A 74 0.91 6.81 -9.33
CA ARG A 74 1.12 7.46 -8.02
C ARG A 74 0.12 8.57 -7.75
N ILE A 75 -0.18 9.41 -8.74
CA ILE A 75 -1.20 10.46 -8.63
C ILE A 75 -2.57 9.83 -8.39
N LEU A 76 -2.93 8.77 -9.11
CA LEU A 76 -4.20 8.07 -8.92
C LEU A 76 -4.31 7.48 -7.51
N ASN A 77 -3.25 6.83 -7.02
CA ASN A 77 -3.22 6.30 -5.65
C ASN A 77 -3.27 7.39 -4.59
N PHE A 78 -2.74 8.58 -4.87
CA PHE A 78 -2.83 9.72 -3.95
C PHE A 78 -4.25 10.30 -3.84
N ILE A 79 -4.99 10.33 -4.96
CA ILE A 79 -6.35 10.90 -5.01
C ILE A 79 -7.41 9.89 -4.53
N ARG A 80 -7.17 8.59 -4.75
CA ARG A 80 -8.12 7.54 -4.40
C ARG A 80 -8.19 7.33 -2.90
N MET A 81 -9.39 7.00 -2.43
CA MET A 81 -9.56 6.42 -1.10
C MET A 81 -8.95 5.02 -1.08
N LYS A 82 -8.21 4.71 -0.01
CA LYS A 82 -7.43 3.48 0.13
C LYS A 82 -8.28 2.23 0.17
N TRP A 83 -9.45 2.29 0.80
CA TRP A 83 -10.31 1.13 1.02
C TRP A 83 -11.63 1.25 0.29
N VAL A 84 -12.14 0.11 -0.17
CA VAL A 84 -13.51 -0.05 -0.66
C VAL A 84 -14.19 -1.22 0.06
N CYS A 85 -15.38 -0.99 0.62
CA CYS A 85 -16.18 -2.04 1.22
C CYS A 85 -16.88 -2.86 0.15
N ALA A 86 -16.71 -4.18 0.18
CA ALA A 86 -17.33 -5.09 -0.79
C ALA A 86 -18.85 -5.24 -0.58
N ASP A 87 -19.36 -4.98 0.64
CA ASP A 87 -20.77 -5.18 0.96
C ASP A 87 -21.63 -3.96 0.64
N CYS A 88 -21.14 -2.73 0.92
CA CYS A 88 -21.91 -1.50 0.70
C CYS A 88 -21.29 -0.53 -0.31
N GLY A 89 -20.13 -0.85 -0.88
CA GLY A 89 -19.45 -0.01 -1.89
C GLY A 89 -18.85 1.29 -1.38
N ALA A 90 -18.89 1.56 -0.07
CA ALA A 90 -18.34 2.78 0.50
C ALA A 90 -16.81 2.81 0.33
N GLN A 91 -16.29 3.97 -0.05
CA GLN A 91 -14.87 4.23 -0.20
C GLN A 91 -14.40 5.14 0.95
N PHE A 92 -13.29 4.79 1.60
CA PHE A 92 -12.82 5.50 2.79
C PHE A 92 -11.30 5.35 3.00
N ASN A 93 -10.76 6.22 3.85
CA ASN A 93 -9.37 6.22 4.30
C ASN A 93 -9.28 5.88 5.80
N ASP A 94 -8.05 5.60 6.24
CA ASP A 94 -7.64 5.41 7.65
C ASP A 94 -8.08 6.56 8.57
#